data_AF-A0A812ZBI2-F1
#
_entry.id   AF-A0A812ZBI2-F1
#
_cell.length_a   1.000
_cell.length_b   1.000
_cell.length_c   1.000
_cell.angle_alpha   90.00
_cell.angle_beta   90.00
_cell.angle_gamma   90.00
#
_symmetry.space_group_name_H-M   'P 1'
#
loop_
_entity.id
_entity.type
_entity.pdbx_description
1 polymer ?
#
loop_
_entity_poly.entity_id
_entity_poly.type
_entity_poly.pdbx_seq_one_letter_code
_entity_poly.pdbx_strand_id
1 'polypeptide(L)'
;MGGKVLVSTQEHIQRLIAIRLQADVLNSPLVLVARTDAEAATMIDSNIDPVDHPHIKGATVKGVESLYEAMRKGTDKDWEMLAYNLSPSFNWDTAGMTDAQMESFIWDLAKLGFCWQFITLAGFHCD
;
A
#
# COMPACT_ATOMS: atom_id res chain seq x y z
N MET A 1 -1.08 -13.10 -7.73
CA MET A 1 -0.93 -14.28 -6.84
C MET A 1 -2.12 -14.29 -5.89
N GLY A 2 -2.96 -15.31 -5.92
CA GLY A 2 -4.12 -15.43 -5.03
C GLY A 2 -3.72 -15.96 -3.65
N GLY A 3 -4.63 -15.87 -2.67
CA GLY A 3 -4.44 -16.46 -1.34
C GLY A 3 -3.55 -15.65 -0.40
N LYS A 4 -3.47 -14.32 -0.56
CA LYS A 4 -2.73 -13.47 0.36
C LYS A 4 -3.42 -13.45 1.73
N VAL A 5 -2.60 -13.60 2.78
CA VAL A 5 -3.01 -13.53 4.18
C VAL A 5 -2.32 -12.31 4.79
N LEU A 6 -3.09 -11.39 5.35
CA LEU A 6 -2.57 -10.24 6.09
C LEU A 6 -2.21 -10.64 7.52
N VAL A 7 -1.26 -9.92 8.08
CA VAL A 7 -1.10 -9.85 9.55
C VAL A 7 -1.93 -8.69 10.10
N SER A 8 -2.22 -8.73 11.40
CA SER A 8 -2.86 -7.60 12.09
C SER A 8 -2.11 -6.28 11.89
N THR A 9 -2.86 -5.17 11.89
CA THR A 9 -2.28 -3.83 11.72
C THR A 9 -1.20 -3.53 12.76
N GLN A 10 -1.45 -3.84 14.04
CA GLN A 10 -0.47 -3.68 15.12
C GLN A 10 0.82 -4.47 14.91
N GLU A 11 0.75 -5.69 14.37
CA GLU A 11 1.95 -6.47 14.07
C GLU A 11 2.80 -5.81 12.97
N HIS A 12 2.16 -5.29 11.92
CA HIS A 12 2.88 -4.57 10.88
C HIS A 12 3.55 -3.29 11.42
N ILE A 13 2.86 -2.55 12.29
CA ILE A 13 3.43 -1.37 12.99
C ILE A 13 4.65 -1.77 13.84
N GLN A 14 4.57 -2.86 14.59
CA GLN A 14 5.71 -3.35 15.40
C GLN A 14 6.94 -3.68 14.54
N ARG A 15 6.74 -4.23 13.34
CA ARG A 15 7.84 -4.49 12.40
C ARG A 15 8.49 -3.18 11.94
N LEU A 16 7.71 -2.14 11.62
CA LEU A 16 8.24 -0.83 11.24
C LEU A 16 9.04 -0.18 12.39
N ILE A 17 8.52 -0.26 13.61
CA ILE A 17 9.21 0.23 14.81
C ILE A 17 10.54 -0.50 15.01
N ALA A 18 10.57 -1.83 14.85
CA ALA A 18 11.79 -2.62 14.98
C ALA A 18 12.84 -2.25 13.91
N ILE A 19 12.42 -2.00 12.66
CA ILE A 19 13.31 -1.55 11.59
C ILE A 19 13.89 -0.16 11.93
N ARG A 20 13.06 0.77 12.42
CA ARG A 20 13.53 2.11 12.82
C ARG A 20 14.53 2.01 13.97
N LEU A 21 14.22 1.22 15.01
CA LEU A 21 15.12 0.99 16.13
C LEU A 21 16.49 0.48 15.65
N GLN A 22 16.51 -0.48 14.72
CA GLN A 22 17.76 -1.00 14.16
C GLN A 22 18.53 0.06 13.36
N ALA A 23 17.83 0.89 12.58
CA ALA A 23 18.45 1.99 11.85
C ALA A 23 19.09 3.01 12.81
N ASP A 24 18.41 3.34 13.91
CA ASP A 24 18.89 4.27 14.92
C ASP A 24 20.12 3.71 15.66
N VAL A 25 20.12 2.42 16.03
CA VAL A 25 21.29 1.74 16.63
C VAL A 25 22.51 1.80 15.71
N LEU A 26 22.30 1.70 14.40
CA LEU A 26 23.36 1.77 13.39
C LEU A 26 23.69 3.21 12.95
N ASN A 27 23.02 4.22 13.53
CA ASN A 27 23.12 5.62 13.12
C ASN A 27 22.95 5.79 11.59
N SER A 28 21.99 5.07 11.02
CA SER A 28 21.72 5.03 9.58
C SER A 28 20.49 5.86 9.24
N PRO A 29 20.54 6.76 8.23
CA PRO A 29 19.39 7.51 7.75
C PRO A 29 18.49 6.64 6.84
N LEU A 30 18.22 5.40 7.24
CA LEU A 30 17.46 4.45 6.44
C LEU A 30 16.04 4.98 6.20
N VAL A 31 15.64 5.00 4.93
CA VAL A 31 14.27 5.27 4.49
C VAL A 31 13.46 3.99 4.63
N LEU A 32 12.34 4.07 5.35
CA LEU A 32 11.42 2.95 5.55
C LEU A 32 10.25 3.12 4.60
N VAL A 33 9.91 2.06 3.87
CA VAL A 33 8.73 2.03 3.00
C VAL A 33 7.82 0.91 3.48
N ALA A 34 6.63 1.26 3.94
CA ALA A 34 5.59 0.30 4.31
C ALA A 34 4.82 -0.11 3.04
N ARG A 35 4.58 -1.41 2.88
CA ARG A 35 3.79 -1.97 1.79
C ARG A 35 2.58 -2.70 2.39
N THR A 36 1.40 -2.39 1.88
CA THR A 36 0.18 -3.14 2.17
C THR A 36 -0.28 -3.93 0.96
N ASP A 37 -0.75 -5.16 1.20
CA ASP A 37 -1.38 -6.03 0.20
C ASP A 37 -2.90 -6.17 0.44
N ALA A 38 -3.46 -5.31 1.31
CA ALA A 38 -4.86 -5.37 1.73
C ALA A 38 -5.88 -5.18 0.60
N GLU A 39 -5.49 -4.54 -0.51
CA GLU A 39 -6.34 -4.34 -1.69
C GLU A 39 -6.81 -5.67 -2.30
N ALA A 40 -5.95 -6.68 -2.33
CA ALA A 40 -6.25 -7.99 -2.95
C ALA A 40 -6.32 -9.15 -1.95
N ALA A 41 -6.03 -8.92 -0.67
CA ALA A 41 -6.04 -9.96 0.34
C ALA A 41 -7.48 -10.34 0.74
N THR A 42 -7.70 -11.64 0.98
CA THR A 42 -9.03 -12.17 1.36
C THR A 42 -9.05 -12.79 2.75
N MET A 43 -7.89 -12.85 3.41
CA MET A 43 -7.70 -13.48 4.71
C MET A 43 -6.82 -12.59 5.59
N ILE A 44 -7.07 -12.64 6.90
CA ILE A 44 -6.23 -12.07 7.95
C ILE A 44 -5.91 -13.19 8.94
N ASP A 45 -4.72 -13.16 9.52
CA ASP A 45 -4.23 -14.18 10.45
C ASP A 45 -5.00 -14.21 11.78
N SER A 46 -5.42 -13.04 12.26
CA SER A 46 -6.00 -12.82 13.58
C SER A 46 -6.97 -11.64 13.56
N ASN A 47 -8.00 -11.71 14.39
CA ASN A 47 -8.93 -10.60 14.65
C ASN A 47 -8.60 -9.86 15.96
N ILE A 48 -7.38 -9.98 16.47
CA ILE A 48 -6.99 -9.40 17.77
C ILE A 48 -7.05 -7.87 17.77
N ASP A 49 -6.82 -7.24 16.62
CA ASP A 49 -6.76 -5.78 16.49
C ASP A 49 -8.15 -5.20 16.13
N PRO A 50 -8.73 -4.33 16.98
CA PRO A 50 -10.03 -3.70 16.71
C PRO A 50 -10.08 -2.88 15.42
N VAL A 51 -8.94 -2.36 14.93
CA VAL A 51 -8.91 -1.56 13.69
C VAL A 51 -9.21 -2.42 12.46
N ASP A 52 -8.92 -3.72 12.53
CA ASP A 52 -9.14 -4.65 11.42
C ASP A 52 -10.59 -5.17 11.38
N HIS A 53 -11.34 -5.06 12.49
CA HIS A 53 -12.70 -5.59 12.64
C HIS A 53 -13.69 -5.14 11.55
N PRO A 54 -13.73 -3.86 11.13
CA PRO A 54 -14.66 -3.40 10.09
C PRO A 54 -14.45 -4.09 8.73
N HIS A 55 -13.27 -4.70 8.52
CA HIS A 55 -12.87 -5.33 7.28
C HIS A 55 -13.03 -6.87 7.30
N ILE A 56 -13.37 -7.46 8.46
CA ILE A 56 -13.55 -8.91 8.61
C ILE A 56 -15.00 -9.30 8.26
N LYS A 57 -15.15 -10.14 7.23
CA LYS A 57 -16.47 -10.68 6.86
C LYS A 57 -17.05 -11.51 8.02
N GLY A 58 -18.15 -11.03 8.61
CA GLY A 58 -18.80 -11.65 9.77
C GLY A 58 -18.85 -10.76 11.02
N ALA A 59 -18.06 -9.69 11.08
CA ALA A 59 -18.18 -8.66 12.10
C ALA A 59 -19.40 -7.77 11.79
N THR A 60 -20.44 -7.82 12.62
CA THR A 60 -21.60 -6.93 12.50
C THR A 60 -21.36 -5.65 13.30
N VAL A 61 -20.68 -4.67 12.69
CA VAL A 61 -20.49 -3.39 13.35
C VAL A 61 -21.47 -2.35 12.80
N LYS A 62 -22.46 -1.99 13.61
CA LYS A 62 -23.34 -0.84 13.31
C LYS A 62 -22.60 0.45 13.67
N GLY A 63 -22.45 1.36 12.71
CA GLY A 63 -21.99 2.72 12.96
C GLY A 63 -20.48 2.93 12.99
N VAL A 64 -19.67 1.99 12.49
CA VAL A 64 -18.25 2.30 12.20
C VAL A 64 -18.17 3.01 10.87
N GLU A 65 -17.55 4.18 10.93
CA GLU A 65 -17.20 5.00 9.78
C GLU A 65 -16.29 4.20 8.83
N SER A 66 -16.63 4.19 7.54
CA SER A 66 -15.81 3.51 6.55
C SER A 66 -14.47 4.23 6.36
N LEU A 67 -13.41 3.48 6.00
CA LEU A 67 -12.12 4.07 5.62
C LEU A 67 -12.29 5.15 4.54
N TYR A 68 -13.26 4.96 3.64
CA TYR A 68 -13.65 5.94 2.64
C TYR A 68 -14.15 7.27 3.25
N GLU A 69 -14.96 7.22 4.30
CA GLU A 69 -15.47 8.42 4.99
C GLU A 69 -14.39 9.11 5.84
N ALA A 70 -13.49 8.34 6.46
CA ALA A 70 -12.34 8.87 7.18
C ALA A 70 -11.36 9.60 6.24
N MET A 71 -11.08 9.02 5.06
CA MET A 71 -10.29 9.67 4.01
C MET A 71 -10.98 10.94 3.49
N ARG A 72 -12.32 10.96 3.41
CA ARG A 72 -13.09 12.13 2.96
C ARG A 72 -13.06 13.31 3.95
N LYS A 73 -12.84 13.05 5.24
CA LYS A 73 -12.75 14.08 6.29
C LYS A 73 -11.42 14.83 6.29
N GLY A 74 -10.44 14.40 5.50
CA GLY A 74 -9.20 15.16 5.26
C GLY A 74 -8.36 15.39 6.52
N THR A 75 -8.38 14.43 7.44
CA THR A 75 -7.59 14.47 8.68
C THR A 75 -6.14 13.97 8.51
N ASP A 76 -5.72 13.56 7.32
CA ASP A 76 -4.33 13.18 7.00
C ASP A 76 -3.60 14.29 6.22
N LYS A 77 -3.66 15.53 6.71
CA LYS A 77 -2.92 16.65 6.08
C LYS A 77 -1.42 16.67 6.40
N ASP A 78 -0.81 15.50 6.55
CA ASP A 78 0.63 15.35 6.46
C ASP A 78 0.93 14.62 5.16
N TRP A 79 1.72 15.25 4.30
CA TRP A 79 2.07 14.71 2.99
C TRP A 79 2.94 13.45 3.18
N GLU A 80 2.30 12.29 3.28
CA GLU A 80 3.02 11.02 3.24
C GLU A 80 3.56 10.80 1.83
N MET A 81 4.87 10.57 1.73
CA MET A 81 5.50 10.19 0.47
C MET A 81 5.04 8.79 0.07
N LEU A 82 4.34 8.68 -1.07
CA LEU A 82 3.84 7.40 -1.55
C LEU A 82 4.79 6.78 -2.56
N ALA A 83 4.80 5.45 -2.58
CA ALA A 83 5.51 4.66 -3.57
C ALA A 83 4.52 3.88 -4.45
N TYR A 84 4.78 3.80 -5.76
CA TYR A 84 3.92 3.06 -6.69
C TYR A 84 4.70 2.03 -7.50
N ASN A 85 4.19 0.80 -7.55
CA ASN A 85 4.72 -0.26 -8.41
C ASN A 85 4.02 -0.25 -9.78
N LEU A 86 4.74 0.16 -10.81
CA LEU A 86 4.34 0.04 -12.22
C LEU A 86 4.54 -1.41 -12.68
N SER A 87 3.70 -2.31 -12.17
CA SER A 87 3.92 -3.75 -12.27
C SER A 87 3.87 -4.25 -13.72
N PRO A 88 4.85 -5.06 -14.20
CA PRO A 88 4.77 -5.75 -15.49
C PRO A 88 3.81 -6.94 -15.46
N SER A 89 3.31 -7.33 -14.28
CA SER A 89 2.23 -8.31 -14.18
C SER A 89 0.89 -7.75 -14.67
N PHE A 90 0.80 -6.43 -14.87
CA PHE A 90 -0.34 -5.77 -15.47
C PHE A 90 -0.17 -5.75 -16.98
N ASN A 91 -1.22 -6.13 -17.72
CA ASN A 91 -1.21 -6.06 -19.17
C ASN A 91 -1.64 -4.66 -19.62
N TRP A 92 -0.65 -3.78 -19.75
CA TRP A 92 -0.82 -2.36 -20.07
C TRP A 92 -1.57 -2.12 -21.39
N ASP A 93 -1.31 -2.91 -22.43
CA ASP A 93 -1.98 -2.76 -23.73
C ASP A 93 -3.48 -3.08 -23.66
N THR A 94 -3.86 -4.02 -22.77
CA THR A 94 -5.26 -4.42 -22.58
C THR A 94 -6.00 -3.62 -21.52
N ALA A 95 -5.31 -2.66 -20.87
CA ALA A 95 -5.86 -1.85 -19.79
C ALA A 95 -6.96 -0.87 -20.25
N GLY A 96 -7.15 -0.71 -21.56
CA GLY A 96 -8.05 0.29 -22.14
C GLY A 96 -7.50 1.72 -22.03
N MET A 97 -6.21 1.88 -21.72
CA MET A 97 -5.53 3.17 -21.71
C MET A 97 -5.07 3.53 -23.12
N THR A 98 -5.16 4.81 -23.46
CA THR A 98 -4.56 5.34 -24.69
C THR A 98 -3.05 5.53 -24.51
N ASP A 99 -2.30 5.60 -25.61
CA ASP A 99 -0.85 5.89 -25.57
C ASP A 99 -0.53 7.17 -24.81
N ALA A 100 -1.35 8.21 -24.98
CA ALA A 100 -1.19 9.48 -24.26
C ALA A 100 -1.41 9.33 -22.75
N GLN A 101 -2.36 8.49 -22.33
CA GLN A 101 -2.60 8.20 -20.91
C GLN A 101 -1.47 7.36 -20.33
N MET A 102 -0.90 6.43 -21.10
CA MET A 102 0.26 5.65 -20.66
C MET A 102 1.49 6.54 -20.50
N GLU A 103 1.73 7.46 -21.44
CA GLU A 103 2.84 8.43 -21.37
C GLU A 103 2.70 9.37 -20.17
N SER A 104 1.49 9.85 -19.87
CA SER A 104 1.26 10.78 -18.75
C SER A 104 1.19 10.10 -17.39
N PHE A 105 1.01 8.78 -17.34
CA PHE A 105 0.64 8.03 -16.12
C PHE A 105 1.57 8.31 -14.93
N ILE A 106 2.89 8.29 -15.16
CA ILE A 106 3.88 8.53 -14.11
C ILE A 106 3.72 9.93 -13.52
N TRP A 107 3.55 10.93 -14.38
CA TRP A 107 3.42 12.33 -13.98
C TRP A 107 2.10 12.61 -13.29
N ASP A 108 1.04 11.93 -13.72
CA ASP A 108 -0.28 12.06 -13.11
C ASP A 108 -0.31 11.44 -11.71
N LEU A 109 0.34 10.28 -11.52
CA LEU A 109 0.55 9.71 -10.17
C LEU A 109 1.44 10.61 -9.29
N ALA A 110 2.48 11.21 -9.85
CA ALA A 110 3.37 12.10 -9.08
C ALA A 110 2.61 13.31 -8.49
N LYS A 111 1.63 13.86 -9.23
CA LYS A 111 0.75 14.96 -8.74
C LYS A 111 -0.12 14.54 -7.55
N LEU A 112 -0.34 13.24 -7.35
CA LEU A 112 -1.10 12.67 -6.24
C LEU A 112 -0.24 12.29 -5.03
N GLY A 113 1.08 12.55 -5.08
CA GLY A 113 2.01 12.27 -3.98
C GLY A 113 2.85 10.99 -4.14
N PHE A 114 2.71 10.26 -5.26
CA PHE A 114 3.57 9.11 -5.58
C PHE A 114 4.94 9.57 -6.09
N CYS A 115 5.79 9.99 -5.16
CA CYS A 115 7.11 10.57 -5.45
C CYS A 115 8.17 9.54 -5.83
N TRP A 116 7.95 8.25 -5.55
CA TRP A 116 8.84 7.17 -5.96
C TRP A 116 8.08 6.08 -6.72
N GLN A 117 8.46 5.84 -7.97
CA GLN A 117 7.80 4.87 -8.85
C GLN A 117 8.84 3.93 -9.44
N PHE A 118 8.51 2.64 -9.56
CA PHE A 118 9.43 1.63 -10.05
C PHE A 118 8.69 0.52 -10.81
N ILE A 119 9.35 -0.07 -11.80
CA ILE A 119 8.87 -1.26 -12.52
C ILE A 119 9.55 -2.47 -11.91
N THR A 120 8.82 -3.26 -11.11
CA THR A 120 9.35 -4.55 -10.64
C THR A 120 9.67 -5.47 -11.81
N LEU A 121 10.66 -6.35 -11.71
CA LEU A 121 10.99 -7.37 -12.73
C LEU A 121 11.34 -6.85 -14.14
N ALA A 122 11.51 -5.54 -14.35
CA ALA A 122 11.90 -5.01 -15.66
C ALA A 122 13.15 -5.71 -16.23
N GLY A 123 14.18 -5.87 -15.40
CA GLY A 123 15.41 -6.57 -15.80
C GLY A 123 15.17 -8.01 -16.27
N PHE A 124 14.31 -8.76 -15.60
CA PHE A 124 13.96 -10.13 -16.00
C PHE A 124 13.25 -10.20 -17.36
N HIS A 125 12.51 -9.16 -17.74
CA HIS A 125 11.81 -9.10 -19.03
C HIS A 125 12.64 -8.46 -20.15
N CYS A 126 13.78 -7.83 -19.82
CA CYS A 126 14.70 -7.23 -20.79
C CYS A 126 15.81 -8.19 -21.24
N ASP A 127 16.08 -9.25 -20.47
CA ASP A 127 17.01 -10.35 -20.80
C ASP A 127 16.35 -11.40 -21.71
#